data_AF-A0A4Q3VHG0-F1
#
_entry.id   AF-A0A4Q3VHG0-F1
#
_cell.length_a   1.000
_cell.length_b   1.000
_cell.length_c   1.000
_cell.angle_alpha   90.00
_cell.angle_beta   90.00
_cell.angle_gamma   90.00
#
_symmetry.space_group_name_H-M   'P 1'
#
loop_
_entity.id
_entity.type
_entity.pdbx_description
1 polymer ?
#
loop_
_entity_poly.entity_id
_entity_poly.type
_entity_poly.pdbx_seq_one_letter_code
_entity_poly.pdbx_strand_id
1 'polypeptide(L)'
;MQAGERTVIAGVLALIALLAGLDLAVDLREGVTMWHVLAEGTVALVACLATFHLMRGAWRLRRRLDAQGRDFSAFRHQAEAWRMGSRKYLDGLSHSINLQLDQWQLSVAEKEVAFLLLKGLSLKEIATARGTSEKTARVQSSAIYAKSGLGGRSEL
;
A
#
# COMPACT_ATOMS: atom_id res chain seq x y z
N MET A 1 -12.27 -7.44 17.41
CA MET A 1 -11.73 -7.42 18.78
C MET A 1 -10.31 -6.90 18.74
N GLN A 2 -10.07 -5.74 19.32
CA GLN A 2 -8.79 -5.03 19.29
C GLN A 2 -7.76 -5.71 20.20
N ALA A 3 -6.47 -5.60 19.89
CA ALA A 3 -5.40 -6.24 20.66
C ALA A 3 -5.41 -5.84 22.15
N GLY A 4 -5.83 -4.61 22.46
CA GLY A 4 -6.02 -4.10 23.82
C GLY A 4 -7.12 -4.82 24.61
N GLU A 5 -8.23 -5.18 23.97
CA GLU A 5 -9.33 -5.92 24.62
C GLU A 5 -8.86 -7.31 25.05
N ARG A 6 -8.04 -7.96 24.22
CA ARG A 6 -7.46 -9.28 24.54
C ARG A 6 -6.49 -9.25 25.70
N THR A 7 -5.66 -8.21 25.82
CA THR A 7 -4.73 -8.06 26.94
C THR A 7 -5.44 -7.72 28.24
N VAL A 8 -6.52 -6.93 28.18
CA VAL A 8 -7.36 -6.63 29.36
C VAL A 8 -8.06 -7.90 29.85
N ILE A 9 -8.65 -8.68 28.94
CA ILE A 9 -9.31 -9.96 29.30
C ILE A 9 -8.30 -10.95 29.90
N ALA A 10 -7.11 -11.07 29.32
CA ALA A 10 -6.06 -11.95 29.86
C ALA A 10 -5.57 -11.49 31.24
N GLY A 11 -5.45 -10.17 31.47
CA GLY A 11 -5.09 -9.61 32.77
C GLY A 11 -6.16 -9.86 33.84
N VAL A 12 -7.44 -9.66 33.50
CA VAL A 12 -8.57 -9.94 34.39
C VAL A 12 -8.64 -11.43 34.76
N LEU A 13 -8.46 -12.33 33.78
CA LEU A 13 -8.45 -13.78 34.04
C LEU A 13 -7.27 -14.21 34.91
N ALA A 14 -6.08 -13.66 34.70
CA ALA A 14 -4.92 -13.94 35.54
C ALA A 14 -5.12 -13.45 36.98
N LEU A 15 -5.76 -12.28 37.16
CA LEU A 15 -6.10 -11.76 38.48
C LEU A 15 -7.13 -12.64 39.20
N ILE A 16 -8.16 -13.11 38.49
CA ILE A 16 -9.15 -14.04 39.04
C ILE A 16 -8.48 -15.36 39.45
N ALA A 17 -7.59 -15.91 38.62
CA ALA A 17 -6.85 -17.13 38.95
C ALA A 17 -5.94 -16.95 40.17
N LEU A 18 -5.29 -15.78 40.31
CA LEU A 18 -4.45 -15.46 41.47
C LEU A 18 -5.29 -15.38 42.76
N LEU A 19 -6.42 -14.67 42.71
CA LEU A 19 -7.31 -14.52 43.87
C LEU A 19 -7.90 -15.86 44.30
N ALA A 20 -8.39 -16.68 43.36
CA ALA A 20 -8.90 -18.01 43.66
C ALA A 20 -7.82 -18.95 44.20
N GLY A 21 -6.58 -18.85 43.72
CA GLY A 21 -5.46 -19.63 44.23
C GLY A 21 -5.04 -19.24 45.65
N LEU A 22 -5.15 -17.95 46.00
CA LEU A 22 -4.90 -17.45 47.35
C LEU A 22 -5.99 -17.89 48.33
N ASP A 23 -7.25 -17.80 47.93
CA ASP A 23 -8.41 -18.27 48.71
C ASP A 23 -8.27 -19.76 49.04
N LEU A 24 -8.01 -20.58 48.02
CA LEU A 24 -7.79 -22.01 48.16
C LEU A 24 -6.63 -22.36 49.10
N ALA A 25 -5.54 -21.58 49.07
CA ALA A 25 -4.38 -21.79 49.92
C ALA A 25 -4.63 -21.42 51.39
N VAL A 26 -5.52 -20.46 51.64
CA VAL A 26 -5.98 -20.08 52.98
C VAL A 26 -6.94 -21.15 53.51
N ASP A 27 -7.90 -21.59 52.70
CA ASP A 27 -8.90 -22.62 53.06
C ASP A 27 -8.28 -24.00 53.32
N LEU A 28 -7.21 -24.36 52.58
CA LEU A 28 -6.40 -25.56 52.83
C LEU A 28 -5.72 -25.56 54.20
N ARG A 29 -5.43 -24.38 54.75
CA ARG A 29 -4.84 -24.23 56.09
C ARG A 29 -5.90 -24.18 57.19
N GLU A 30 -7.11 -23.71 56.89
CA GLU A 30 -8.21 -23.56 57.85
C GLU A 30 -9.15 -24.78 57.93
N GLY A 31 -9.05 -25.76 57.02
CA GLY A 31 -9.76 -27.04 57.13
C GLY A 31 -11.25 -26.93 56.81
N VAL A 32 -11.60 -26.18 55.77
CA VAL A 32 -12.98 -25.90 55.36
C VAL A 32 -13.54 -26.98 54.42
N THR A 33 -14.87 -27.05 54.34
CA THR A 33 -15.70 -28.02 53.59
C THR A 33 -15.16 -28.37 52.19
N MET A 34 -15.03 -29.67 51.91
CA MET A 34 -14.48 -30.26 50.67
C MET A 34 -15.11 -29.75 49.35
N TRP A 35 -16.33 -29.19 49.40
CA TRP A 35 -17.05 -28.64 48.26
C TRP A 35 -16.50 -27.29 47.76
N HIS A 36 -15.96 -26.44 48.64
CA HIS A 36 -15.36 -25.15 48.25
C HIS A 36 -14.05 -25.37 47.48
N VAL A 37 -13.20 -26.26 47.99
CA VAL A 37 -11.95 -26.69 47.35
C VAL A 37 -12.17 -27.21 45.92
N LEU A 38 -13.25 -27.97 45.70
CA LEU A 38 -13.64 -28.47 44.37
C LEU A 38 -14.12 -27.34 43.46
N ALA A 39 -14.97 -26.43 43.96
CA ALA A 39 -15.50 -25.31 43.18
C ALA A 39 -14.36 -24.35 42.75
N GLU A 40 -13.50 -23.94 43.67
CA GLU A 40 -12.35 -23.06 43.38
C GLU A 40 -11.34 -23.71 42.43
N GLY A 41 -11.07 -25.00 42.62
CA GLY A 41 -10.21 -25.76 41.71
C GLY A 41 -10.71 -25.73 40.27
N THR A 42 -12.02 -25.84 40.05
CA THR A 42 -12.60 -25.75 38.70
C THR A 42 -12.51 -24.35 38.10
N VAL A 43 -12.73 -23.29 38.90
CA VAL A 43 -12.60 -21.89 38.46
C VAL A 43 -11.16 -21.57 38.06
N ALA A 44 -10.19 -21.97 38.88
CA ALA A 44 -8.76 -21.77 38.59
C ALA A 44 -8.34 -22.50 37.31
N LEU A 45 -8.82 -23.73 37.10
CA LEU A 45 -8.48 -24.53 35.93
C LEU A 45 -9.07 -23.93 34.64
N VAL A 46 -10.32 -23.46 34.66
CA VAL A 46 -10.95 -22.76 33.53
C VAL A 46 -10.22 -21.45 33.20
N ALA A 47 -9.84 -20.66 34.21
CA ALA A 47 -9.09 -19.42 34.01
C ALA A 47 -7.70 -19.66 33.40
N CYS A 48 -6.99 -20.70 33.85
CA CYS A 48 -5.72 -21.12 33.28
C CYS A 48 -5.85 -21.54 31.81
N LEU A 49 -6.84 -22.37 31.48
CA LEU A 49 -7.09 -22.82 30.11
C LEU A 49 -7.48 -21.66 29.19
N ALA A 50 -8.32 -20.74 29.66
CA ALA A 50 -8.72 -19.55 28.90
C ALA A 50 -7.52 -18.64 28.60
N THR A 51 -6.67 -18.39 29.59
CA THR A 51 -5.45 -17.58 29.44
C THR A 51 -4.48 -18.23 28.47
N PHE A 52 -4.25 -19.55 28.58
CA PHE A 52 -3.40 -20.30 27.65
C PHE A 52 -3.91 -20.25 26.21
N HIS A 53 -5.23 -20.40 26.01
CA HIS A 53 -5.84 -20.35 24.68
C HIS A 53 -5.70 -18.97 24.04
N LEU A 54 -5.95 -17.90 24.79
CA LEU A 54 -5.77 -16.50 24.33
C LEU A 54 -4.31 -16.20 23.99
N MET A 55 -3.36 -16.67 24.81
CA MET A 55 -1.93 -16.46 24.58
C MET A 55 -1.46 -17.17 23.31
N ARG A 56 -1.86 -18.43 23.06
CA ARG A 56 -1.61 -19.13 21.78
C ARG A 56 -2.26 -18.41 20.59
N GLY A 57 -3.43 -17.81 20.78
CA GLY A 57 -4.11 -17.01 19.75
C GLY A 57 -3.35 -15.72 19.41
N ALA A 58 -2.87 -15.00 20.42
CA ALA A 58 -2.11 -13.76 20.27
C ALA A 58 -0.74 -14.01 19.62
N TRP A 59 -0.06 -15.09 20.00
CA TRP A 59 1.21 -15.51 19.39
C TRP A 59 1.05 -15.89 17.92
N ARG A 60 -0.02 -16.62 17.56
CA ARG A 60 -0.32 -16.94 16.16
C ARG A 60 -0.66 -15.70 15.33
N LEU A 61 -1.39 -14.75 15.90
CA LEU A 61 -1.74 -13.51 15.21
C LEU A 61 -0.54 -12.59 15.02
N ARG A 62 0.33 -12.43 16.03
CA ARG A 62 1.59 -11.67 15.90
C ARG A 62 2.49 -12.25 14.82
N ARG A 63 2.69 -13.57 14.80
CA ARG A 63 3.49 -14.22 13.76
C ARG A 63 2.93 -14.03 12.35
N ARG A 64 1.60 -13.95 12.18
CA ARG A 64 0.97 -13.65 10.89
C ARG A 64 1.19 -12.22 10.44
N LEU A 65 1.12 -11.25 11.35
CA LEU A 65 1.40 -9.85 11.06
C LEU A 65 2.88 -9.62 10.70
N ASP A 66 3.81 -10.27 11.41
CA ASP A 66 5.25 -10.17 11.14
C ASP A 66 5.66 -10.85 9.81
N ALA A 67 4.91 -11.86 9.39
CA ALA A 67 5.09 -12.47 8.06
C ALA A 67 4.57 -11.52 6.97
N GLN A 68 3.38 -10.95 7.14
CA GLN A 68 2.75 -10.08 6.15
C GLN A 68 3.46 -8.73 5.98
N GLY A 69 4.09 -8.21 7.05
CA GLY A 69 4.87 -6.97 7.01
C GLY A 69 6.17 -7.08 6.20
N ARG A 70 6.79 -8.27 6.14
CA ARG A 70 8.02 -8.50 5.39
C ARG A 70 7.80 -8.57 3.88
N ASP A 71 6.66 -9.08 3.44
CA ASP A 71 6.33 -9.12 2.00
C ASP A 71 6.15 -7.71 1.44
N PHE A 72 5.48 -6.83 2.20
CA PHE A 72 5.18 -5.47 1.73
C PHE A 72 6.43 -4.60 1.58
N SER A 73 7.43 -4.74 2.46
CA SER A 73 8.69 -4.00 2.35
C SER A 73 9.52 -4.47 1.15
N ALA A 74 9.55 -5.79 0.89
CA ALA A 74 10.22 -6.35 -0.28
C ALA A 74 9.58 -5.85 -1.59
N PHE A 75 8.24 -5.82 -1.68
CA PHE A 75 7.54 -5.26 -2.83
C PHE A 75 7.81 -3.76 -3.02
N ARG A 76 7.84 -2.98 -1.92
CA ARG A 76 8.18 -1.55 -1.99
C ARG A 76 9.59 -1.31 -2.51
N HIS A 77 10.59 -2.04 -2.01
CA HIS A 77 11.96 -1.91 -2.48
C HIS A 77 12.10 -2.28 -3.96
N GLN A 78 11.42 -3.33 -4.43
CA GLN A 78 11.41 -3.68 -5.85
C GLN A 78 10.73 -2.61 -6.70
N ALA A 79 9.60 -2.05 -6.24
CA ALA A 79 8.90 -0.97 -6.94
C ALA A 79 9.75 0.32 -7.00
N GLU A 80 10.47 0.66 -5.94
CA GLU A 80 11.38 1.81 -5.91
C GLU A 80 12.59 1.61 -6.83
N ALA A 81 13.22 0.43 -6.79
CA ALA A 81 14.32 0.09 -7.68
C ALA A 81 13.88 0.14 -9.16
N TRP A 82 12.70 -0.41 -9.47
CA TRP A 82 12.10 -0.33 -10.81
C TRP A 82 11.81 1.12 -11.21
N ARG A 83 11.28 1.93 -10.29
CA ARG A 83 10.98 3.35 -10.53
C ARG A 83 12.24 4.16 -10.80
N MET A 84 13.31 3.92 -10.06
CA MET A 84 14.60 4.59 -10.28
C MET A 84 15.21 4.18 -11.63
N GLY A 85 15.20 2.89 -11.96
CA GLY A 85 15.67 2.41 -13.27
C GLY A 85 14.88 3.01 -14.42
N SER A 86 13.54 3.00 -14.31
CA SER A 86 12.64 3.53 -15.34
C SER A 86 12.79 5.04 -15.54
N ARG A 87 13.03 5.83 -14.47
CA ARG A 87 13.25 7.28 -14.58
C ARG A 87 14.40 7.61 -15.53
N LYS A 88 15.53 6.90 -15.43
CA LYS A 88 16.68 7.14 -16.31
C LYS A 88 16.34 6.95 -17.79
N TYR A 89 15.55 5.92 -18.12
CA TYR A 89 15.12 5.68 -19.50
C TYR A 89 14.09 6.70 -19.98
N LEU A 90 13.14 7.08 -19.12
CA LEU A 90 12.12 8.09 -19.44
C LEU A 90 12.73 9.48 -19.62
N ASP A 91 13.67 9.86 -18.78
CA ASP A 91 14.38 11.14 -18.88
C ASP A 91 15.23 11.20 -20.15
N GLY A 92 15.94 10.10 -20.48
CA GLY A 92 16.69 9.98 -21.73
C GLY A 92 15.80 10.11 -22.98
N LEU A 93 14.65 9.42 -22.99
CA LEU A 93 13.69 9.49 -24.09
C LEU A 93 13.07 10.89 -24.23
N SER A 94 12.67 11.51 -23.12
CA SER A 94 12.14 12.87 -23.11
C SER A 94 13.17 13.87 -23.63
N HIS A 95 14.44 13.70 -23.25
CA HIS A 95 15.53 14.53 -23.75
C HIS A 95 15.75 14.36 -25.26
N SER A 96 15.78 13.12 -25.77
CA SER A 96 15.95 12.88 -27.21
C SER A 96 14.78 13.43 -28.03
N ILE A 97 13.55 13.31 -27.53
CA ILE A 97 12.36 13.90 -28.19
C ILE A 97 12.52 15.43 -28.25
N ASN A 98 12.86 16.08 -27.13
CA ASN A 98 13.03 17.53 -27.12
C ASN A 98 14.12 18.01 -28.09
N LEU A 99 15.27 17.33 -28.12
CA LEU A 99 16.34 17.63 -29.08
C LEU A 99 15.87 17.50 -30.54
N GLN A 100 15.07 16.49 -30.85
CA GLN A 100 14.52 16.33 -32.20
C GLN A 100 13.55 17.46 -32.55
N LEU A 101 12.65 17.82 -31.63
CA LEU A 101 11.71 18.93 -31.81
C LEU A 101 12.43 20.29 -31.93
N ASP A 102 13.56 20.45 -31.24
CA ASP A 102 14.46 21.61 -31.37
C ASP A 102 15.13 21.66 -32.76
N GLN A 103 15.61 20.51 -33.27
CA GLN A 103 16.20 20.43 -34.61
C GLN A 103 15.23 20.81 -35.72
N TRP A 104 13.94 20.47 -35.57
CA TRP A 104 12.87 20.90 -36.47
C TRP A 104 12.47 22.38 -36.30
N GLN A 105 13.14 23.13 -35.40
CA GLN A 105 12.89 24.54 -35.15
C GLN A 105 11.41 24.85 -34.85
N LEU A 106 10.78 23.96 -34.08
CA LEU A 106 9.40 24.14 -33.65
C LEU A 106 9.30 25.22 -32.56
N SER A 107 8.30 26.08 -32.68
CA SER A 107 7.90 27.00 -31.62
C SER A 107 7.36 26.24 -30.40
N VAL A 108 7.29 26.90 -29.25
CA VAL A 108 6.77 26.30 -28.00
C VAL A 108 5.37 25.69 -28.20
N ALA A 109 4.48 26.41 -28.89
CA ALA A 109 3.14 25.93 -29.18
C ALA A 109 3.11 24.74 -30.15
N GLU A 110 4.05 24.68 -31.10
CA GLU A 110 4.17 23.54 -32.03
C GLU A 110 4.77 22.31 -31.33
N LYS A 111 5.72 22.48 -30.41
CA LYS A 111 6.25 21.37 -29.59
C LYS A 111 5.17 20.70 -28.76
N GLU A 112 4.27 21.49 -28.17
CA GLU A 112 3.12 20.96 -27.43
C GLU A 112 2.21 20.11 -28.34
N VAL A 113 1.90 20.59 -29.56
CA VAL A 113 1.10 19.83 -30.52
C VAL A 113 1.82 18.57 -30.97
N ALA A 114 3.11 18.67 -31.30
CA ALA A 114 3.94 17.52 -31.69
C ALA A 114 3.97 16.45 -30.60
N PHE A 115 4.10 16.86 -29.33
CA PHE A 115 4.08 15.93 -28.20
C PHE A 115 2.72 15.24 -28.02
N LEU A 116 1.60 15.94 -28.26
CA LEU A 116 0.27 15.33 -28.24
C LEU A 116 0.03 14.41 -29.45
N LEU A 117 0.62 14.72 -30.61
CA LEU A 117 0.61 13.84 -31.78
C LEU A 117 1.37 12.54 -31.49
N LEU A 118 2.57 12.61 -30.90
CA LEU A 118 3.36 11.46 -30.46
C LEU A 118 2.60 10.58 -29.45
N LYS A 119 1.76 11.20 -28.60
CA LYS A 119 0.89 10.49 -27.65
C LYS A 119 -0.34 9.81 -28.27
N GLY A 120 -0.57 9.95 -29.58
CA GLY A 120 -1.72 9.31 -30.24
C GLY A 120 -3.02 10.11 -30.23
N LEU A 121 -3.03 11.36 -29.73
CA LEU A 121 -4.27 12.17 -29.71
C LEU A 121 -4.68 12.63 -31.11
N SER A 122 -5.97 12.56 -31.41
CA SER A 122 -6.59 13.13 -32.60
C SER A 122 -6.55 14.66 -32.60
N LEU A 123 -6.72 15.29 -33.77
CA LEU A 123 -6.76 16.77 -33.87
C LEU A 123 -7.85 17.40 -33.01
N LYS A 124 -8.98 16.70 -32.84
CA LYS A 124 -10.08 17.13 -31.97
C LYS A 124 -9.67 17.10 -30.51
N GLU A 125 -9.02 16.03 -30.06
CA GLU A 125 -8.53 15.90 -28.68
C GLU A 125 -7.41 16.91 -28.38
N ILE A 126 -6.54 17.19 -29.36
CA ILE A 126 -5.51 18.23 -29.25
C ILE A 126 -6.15 19.61 -29.11
N ALA A 127 -7.16 19.91 -29.92
CA ALA A 127 -7.91 21.15 -29.84
C ALA A 127 -8.55 21.34 -28.46
N THR A 128 -9.17 20.29 -27.92
CA THR A 128 -9.73 20.30 -26.56
C THR A 128 -8.64 20.45 -25.49
N ALA A 129 -7.55 19.69 -25.57
CA ALA A 129 -6.47 19.72 -24.59
C ALA A 129 -5.76 21.08 -24.52
N ARG A 130 -5.68 21.79 -25.66
CA ARG A 130 -5.04 23.11 -25.75
C ARG A 130 -6.01 24.29 -25.67
N GLY A 131 -7.32 24.04 -25.58
CA GLY A 131 -8.33 25.11 -25.63
C GLY A 131 -8.32 25.90 -26.95
N THR A 132 -8.02 25.24 -28.07
CA THR A 132 -7.96 25.85 -29.41
C THR A 132 -8.99 25.23 -30.35
N SER A 133 -9.17 25.79 -31.55
CA SER A 133 -10.04 25.18 -32.56
C SER A 133 -9.37 24.00 -33.27
N GLU A 134 -10.15 23.04 -33.76
CA GLU A 134 -9.62 21.92 -34.56
C GLU A 134 -8.90 22.42 -35.83
N LYS A 135 -9.38 23.53 -36.42
CA LYS A 135 -8.71 24.19 -37.56
C LYS A 135 -7.31 24.66 -37.17
N THR A 136 -7.15 25.26 -35.99
CA THR A 136 -5.85 25.70 -35.46
C THR A 136 -4.93 24.51 -35.23
N ALA A 137 -5.42 23.43 -34.60
CA ALA A 137 -4.65 22.21 -34.38
C ALA A 137 -4.19 21.56 -35.71
N ARG A 138 -5.04 21.57 -36.74
CA ARG A 138 -4.72 21.08 -38.08
C ARG A 138 -3.62 21.91 -38.75
N VAL A 139 -3.75 23.24 -38.73
CA VAL A 139 -2.74 24.14 -39.31
C VAL A 139 -1.39 23.95 -38.62
N GLN A 140 -1.37 23.86 -37.28
CA GLN A 140 -0.14 23.62 -36.53
C GLN A 140 0.46 22.24 -36.84
N SER A 141 -0.36 21.20 -36.99
CA SER A 141 0.11 19.86 -37.39
C SER A 141 0.74 19.87 -38.79
N SER A 142 0.12 20.55 -39.75
CA SER A 142 0.68 20.72 -41.10
C SER A 142 2.01 21.48 -41.08
N ALA A 143 2.12 22.53 -40.26
CA ALA A 143 3.36 23.27 -40.10
C ALA A 143 4.47 22.40 -39.49
N ILE A 144 4.13 21.53 -38.53
CA ILE A 144 5.07 20.56 -37.95
C ILE A 144 5.57 19.60 -39.03
N TYR A 145 4.69 18.98 -39.81
CA TYR A 145 5.09 18.06 -40.90
C TYR A 145 5.99 18.74 -41.93
N ALA A 146 5.69 19.99 -42.31
CA ALA A 146 6.51 20.75 -43.23
C ALA A 146 7.91 21.06 -42.67
N LYS A 147 8.01 21.39 -41.38
CA LYS A 147 9.28 21.68 -40.69
C LYS A 147 10.10 20.43 -40.38
N SER A 148 9.44 19.30 -40.14
CA SER A 148 10.10 18.02 -39.86
C SER A 148 10.52 17.27 -41.11
N GLY A 149 9.96 17.62 -42.27
CA GLY A 149 10.18 16.90 -43.53
C GLY A 149 9.44 15.56 -43.60
N LEU A 150 8.45 15.35 -42.73
CA LEU A 150 7.68 14.11 -42.62
C LEU A 150 6.38 14.20 -43.45
N GLY A 151 5.99 13.10 -44.08
CA GLY A 151 4.78 13.01 -44.91
C GLY A 151 3.47 13.00 -44.11
N GLY A 152 3.54 12.78 -42.80
CA GLY A 152 2.38 12.82 -41.92
C GLY A 152 2.62 12.13 -40.59
N ARG A 153 1.51 11.85 -39.87
CA ARG A 153 1.54 11.34 -38.50
C ARG A 153 2.25 10.00 -38.35
N SER A 154 2.13 9.10 -39.32
CA SER A 154 2.71 7.76 -39.27
C SER A 154 4.24 7.75 -39.34
N GLU A 155 4.84 8.84 -39.80
CA GLU A 155 6.29 9.00 -39.94
C GLU A 155 6.90 9.80 -38.76
N LEU A 156 6.06 10.26 -37.83
CA LEU A 156 6.41 11.11 -36.69
C LEU A 156 6.55 10.26 -35.42
#